data_AF-A0A7S0F517-F1
#
_entry.id   AF-A0A7S0F517-F1
#
_cell.length_a   1.000
_cell.length_b   1.000
_cell.length_c   1.000
_cell.angle_alpha   90.00
_cell.angle_beta   90.00
_cell.angle_gamma   90.00
#
_symmetry.space_group_name_H-M   'P 1'
#
loop_
_entity.id
_entity.type
_entity.pdbx_description
1 polymer ?
#
loop_
_entity_poly.entity_id
_entity_poly.type
_entity_poly.pdbx_seq_one_letter_code
_entity_poly.pdbx_strand_id
1 'polypeptide(L)'
;MDGSKDLNYNVDWINDRGTWWFYLLMLGLSRWCCFLAGVNEEWSWSFVLISHSIITFWLVHWKTGSLLTWEDDSGKYDGMTYWEQIDDGVENTGNRKFLRIVPLVLFLLAYRYSTGALTYVNLSFTLLVLVPKIRPFRQRAKRSSGSFEGIIKQAGFRSNNSQHRRGGSWGGDKSD
;
A
#
# COMPACT_ATOMS: atom_id res chain seq x y z
N MET A 1 3.98 -26.46 10.24
CA MET A 1 4.22 -25.15 9.60
C MET A 1 2.85 -24.54 9.44
N ASP A 2 2.45 -23.67 10.35
CA ASP A 2 1.17 -22.99 10.26
C ASP A 2 1.21 -22.07 9.04
N GLY A 3 0.26 -22.23 8.13
CA GLY A 3 0.15 -21.42 6.92
C GLY A 3 -0.40 -20.03 7.21
N SER A 4 -0.08 -19.44 8.37
CA SER A 4 -0.43 -18.06 8.65
C SER A 4 0.46 -17.19 7.77
N LYS A 5 -0.08 -16.73 6.62
CA LYS A 5 0.49 -15.55 5.97
C LYS A 5 0.53 -14.47 7.05
N ASP A 6 1.68 -13.83 7.26
CA ASP A 6 1.79 -12.68 8.15
C ASP A 6 0.71 -11.65 7.75
N LEU A 7 -0.39 -11.59 8.51
CA LEU A 7 -1.51 -10.71 8.20
C LEU A 7 -1.07 -9.27 8.43
N ASN A 8 -1.25 -8.43 7.41
CA ASN A 8 -1.01 -7.00 7.52
C ASN A 8 -2.32 -6.28 7.88
N TYR A 9 -2.56 -6.08 9.18
CA TYR A 9 -3.78 -5.47 9.70
C TYR A 9 -4.04 -4.05 9.16
N ASN A 10 -2.98 -3.30 8.83
CA ASN A 10 -3.08 -1.97 8.21
C ASN A 10 -3.93 -1.94 6.93
N VAL A 11 -3.94 -3.04 6.17
CA VAL A 11 -4.65 -3.12 4.89
C VAL A 11 -5.73 -4.18 4.89
N ASP A 12 -5.97 -4.87 6.00
CA ASP A 12 -6.91 -5.98 6.04
C ASP A 12 -8.34 -5.54 5.80
N TRP A 13 -8.68 -4.30 6.18
CA TRP A 13 -9.98 -3.69 5.90
C TRP A 13 -10.35 -3.75 4.41
N ILE A 14 -9.40 -3.72 3.47
CA ILE A 14 -9.73 -3.79 2.03
C ILE A 14 -10.02 -5.20 1.53
N ASN A 15 -9.66 -6.22 2.31
CA ASN A 15 -9.94 -7.62 1.99
C ASN A 15 -11.42 -7.97 2.18
N ASP A 16 -12.13 -7.23 3.04
CA ASP A 16 -13.58 -7.39 3.19
C ASP A 16 -14.32 -6.81 1.97
N ARG A 17 -15.25 -7.59 1.42
CA ARG A 17 -16.14 -7.16 0.34
C ARG A 17 -17.09 -6.06 0.77
N GLY A 18 -17.43 -5.98 2.06
CA GLY A 18 -18.21 -4.88 2.64
C GLY A 18 -17.55 -3.52 2.40
N THR A 19 -16.22 -3.46 2.49
CA THR A 19 -15.45 -2.24 2.24
C THR A 19 -15.63 -1.73 0.82
N TRP A 20 -15.67 -2.61 -0.18
CA TRP A 20 -15.84 -2.19 -1.58
C TRP A 20 -17.21 -1.51 -1.76
N TRP A 21 -18.25 -2.09 -1.17
CA TRP A 21 -19.60 -1.51 -1.21
C TRP A 21 -19.68 -0.20 -0.44
N PHE A 22 -19.10 -0.15 0.76
CA PHE A 22 -19.04 1.08 1.54
C PHE A 22 -18.30 2.19 0.77
N TYR A 23 -17.20 1.86 0.09
CA TYR A 23 -16.44 2.80 -0.74
C TYR A 23 -17.30 3.38 -1.87
N LEU A 24 -18.00 2.52 -2.62
CA LEU A 24 -18.91 2.95 -3.69
C LEU A 24 -20.09 3.75 -3.15
N LEU A 25 -20.60 3.39 -1.98
CA LEU A 25 -21.66 4.13 -1.28
C LEU A 25 -21.18 5.55 -0.91
N MET A 26 -19.96 5.71 -0.40
CA MET A 26 -19.40 7.03 -0.08
C MET A 26 -19.22 7.91 -1.32
N LEU A 27 -18.85 7.34 -2.46
CA LEU A 27 -18.83 8.05 -3.74
C LEU A 27 -20.22 8.48 -4.19
N GLY A 28 -21.21 7.57 -4.10
CA GLY A 28 -22.60 7.88 -4.41
C GLY A 28 -23.18 8.94 -3.49
N LEU A 29 -22.88 8.88 -2.19
CA LEU A 29 -23.29 9.86 -1.20
C LEU A 29 -22.64 11.22 -1.47
N SER A 30 -21.36 11.26 -1.84
CA SER A 30 -20.69 12.50 -2.23
C SER A 30 -21.40 13.15 -3.42
N ARG A 31 -21.78 12.34 -4.42
CA ARG A 31 -22.55 12.80 -5.58
C ARG A 31 -23.96 13.27 -5.19
N TRP A 32 -24.61 12.60 -4.25
CA TRP A 32 -25.92 12.98 -3.72
C TRP A 32 -25.84 14.30 -2.95
N CYS A 33 -24.80 14.52 -2.15
CA CYS A 33 -24.55 15.79 -1.48
C CYS A 33 -24.37 16.94 -2.48
N CYS A 34 -23.65 16.72 -3.60
CA CYS A 34 -23.56 17.72 -4.67
C CYS A 34 -24.94 18.07 -5.27
N PHE A 35 -25.82 17.07 -5.40
CA PHE A 35 -27.20 17.29 -5.87
C PHE A 35 -27.99 18.14 -4.87
N LEU A 36 -27.94 17.83 -3.58
CA LEU A 36 -28.60 18.62 -2.53
C LEU A 36 -28.07 20.05 -2.43
N ALA A 37 -26.79 20.25 -2.73
CA ALA A 37 -26.15 21.57 -2.77
C ALA A 37 -26.44 22.37 -4.06
N GLY A 38 -27.21 21.81 -5.01
CA GLY A 38 -27.54 22.48 -6.26
C GLY A 38 -26.36 22.64 -7.22
N VAL A 39 -25.33 21.80 -7.11
CA VAL A 39 -24.17 21.84 -8.01
C VAL A 39 -24.59 21.33 -9.40
N ASN A 40 -24.23 22.09 -10.43
CA ASN A 40 -24.48 21.70 -11.82
C ASN A 40 -23.89 20.32 -12.16
N GLU A 41 -24.54 19.60 -13.09
CA GLU A 41 -24.18 18.23 -13.45
C GLU A 41 -22.70 18.10 -13.88
N GLU A 42 -22.21 19.04 -14.68
CA GLU A 42 -20.82 19.10 -15.16
C GLU A 42 -19.80 19.16 -14.01
N TRP A 43 -20.11 19.94 -12.98
CA TRP A 43 -19.24 20.16 -11.83
C TRP A 43 -19.39 19.07 -10.76
N SER A 44 -20.56 18.46 -10.64
CA SER A 44 -20.85 17.46 -9.61
C SER A 44 -19.93 16.23 -9.73
N TRP A 45 -19.80 15.66 -10.93
CA TRP A 45 -18.92 14.51 -11.17
C TRP A 45 -17.45 14.90 -11.13
N SER A 46 -17.11 16.10 -11.59
CA SER A 46 -15.76 16.64 -11.52
C SER A 46 -15.31 16.82 -10.06
N PHE A 47 -16.20 17.31 -9.20
CA PHE A 47 -15.95 17.46 -7.76
C PHE A 47 -15.70 16.10 -7.11
N VAL A 48 -16.57 15.12 -7.34
CA VAL A 48 -16.41 13.76 -6.81
C VAL A 48 -15.08 13.15 -7.26
N LEU A 49 -14.73 13.28 -8.55
CA LEU A 49 -13.47 12.79 -9.11
C LEU A 49 -12.24 13.45 -8.46
N ILE A 50 -12.23 14.79 -8.35
CA ILE A 50 -11.11 15.56 -7.82
C ILE A 50 -10.93 15.26 -6.34
N SER A 51 -12.02 15.32 -5.54
CA SER A 51 -11.98 15.00 -4.12
C SER A 51 -11.51 13.58 -3.87
N HIS A 52 -12.06 12.61 -4.60
CA HIS A 52 -11.59 11.22 -4.56
C HIS A 52 -10.10 11.13 -4.88
N SER A 53 -9.65 11.83 -5.92
CA SER A 53 -8.26 11.78 -6.39
C SER A 53 -7.27 12.33 -5.35
N ILE A 54 -7.59 13.47 -4.73
CA ILE A 54 -6.77 14.08 -3.67
C ILE A 54 -6.70 13.16 -2.45
N ILE A 55 -7.86 12.71 -1.96
CA ILE A 55 -7.95 11.88 -0.74
C ILE A 55 -7.22 10.55 -0.94
N THR A 56 -7.48 9.85 -2.05
CA THR A 56 -6.83 8.57 -2.31
C THR A 56 -5.34 8.72 -2.59
N PHE A 57 -4.90 9.77 -3.28
CA PHE A 57 -3.46 9.99 -3.47
C PHE A 57 -2.76 10.17 -2.13
N TRP A 58 -3.31 11.03 -1.27
CA TRP A 58 -2.73 11.29 0.04
C TRP A 58 -2.68 10.03 0.93
N LEU A 59 -3.78 9.28 1.01
CA LEU A 59 -3.84 8.05 1.82
C LEU A 59 -2.98 6.92 1.27
N VAL A 60 -3.08 6.65 -0.03
CA VAL A 60 -2.57 5.41 -0.63
C VAL A 60 -1.14 5.56 -1.14
N HIS A 61 -0.74 6.76 -1.57
CA HIS A 61 0.59 6.99 -2.17
C HIS A 61 1.48 7.94 -1.38
N TRP A 62 0.93 8.85 -0.57
CA TRP A 62 1.75 9.79 0.22
C TRP A 62 2.05 9.28 1.63
N LYS A 63 1.04 8.76 2.32
CA LYS A 63 1.21 8.19 3.67
C LYS A 63 1.98 6.88 3.61
N THR A 64 3.02 6.78 4.43
CA THR A 64 3.80 5.57 4.70
C THR A 64 3.56 5.09 6.14
N GLY A 65 3.92 3.84 6.43
CA GLY A 65 3.73 3.26 7.76
C GLY A 65 2.28 2.85 8.02
N SER A 66 1.90 2.74 9.29
CA SER A 66 0.51 2.54 9.70
C SER A 66 -0.29 3.84 9.63
N LEU A 67 -1.57 3.76 9.25
CA LEU A 67 -2.50 4.87 9.40
C LEU A 67 -2.95 5.02 10.86
N LEU A 68 -2.95 3.95 11.64
CA LEU A 68 -3.33 3.91 13.04
C LEU A 68 -2.07 3.74 13.89
N THR A 69 -1.58 4.83 14.47
CA THR A 69 -0.38 4.90 15.32
C THR A 69 -0.40 4.02 16.58
N TRP A 70 -1.43 3.22 16.79
CA TRP A 70 -1.64 2.39 17.98
C TRP A 70 -1.33 0.90 17.75
N GLU A 71 -1.09 0.47 16.51
CA GLU A 71 -0.59 -0.87 16.22
C GLU A 71 0.94 -0.87 16.26
N ASP A 72 1.51 -1.71 17.12
CA ASP A 72 2.96 -1.88 17.24
C ASP A 72 3.48 -2.74 16.08
N ASP A 73 3.62 -2.12 14.91
CA ASP A 73 4.15 -2.77 13.71
C ASP A 73 5.66 -3.04 13.77
N SER A 74 6.33 -2.75 14.91
CA SER A 74 7.78 -2.86 15.08
C SER A 74 8.60 -2.15 13.98
N GLY A 75 8.02 -1.14 13.33
CA GLY A 75 8.61 -0.40 12.21
C GLY A 75 8.63 -1.16 10.86
N LYS A 76 7.93 -2.30 10.73
CA LYS A 76 7.92 -3.15 9.52
C LYS A 76 7.46 -2.38 8.27
N TYR A 77 6.54 -1.44 8.43
CA TYR A 77 5.88 -0.74 7.31
C TYR A 77 6.28 0.73 7.13
N ASP A 78 7.13 1.31 7.99
CA ASP A 78 7.48 2.75 8.00
C ASP A 78 8.00 3.27 6.66
N GLY A 79 8.68 2.38 5.91
CA GLY A 79 9.25 2.69 4.60
C GLY A 79 8.38 2.31 3.40
N MET A 80 7.13 1.89 3.62
CA MET A 80 6.19 1.44 2.59
C MET A 80 4.90 2.26 2.62
N THR A 81 4.46 2.68 1.43
CA THR A 81 3.15 3.31 1.22
C THR A 81 2.03 2.30 1.43
N TYR A 82 0.82 2.79 1.72
CA TYR A 82 -0.36 1.92 1.80
C TYR A 82 -0.60 1.14 0.50
N TRP A 83 -0.33 1.74 -0.65
CA TRP A 83 -0.39 1.04 -1.93
C TRP A 83 0.53 -0.18 -1.94
N GLU A 84 1.76 -0.08 -1.45
CA GLU A 84 2.72 -1.19 -1.44
C GLU A 84 2.34 -2.27 -0.43
N GLN A 85 1.67 -1.87 0.66
CA GLN A 85 1.20 -2.77 1.70
C GLN A 85 0.02 -3.64 1.26
N ILE A 86 -0.90 -3.12 0.43
CA ILE A 86 -2.08 -3.86 -0.04
C ILE A 86 -1.66 -5.11 -0.82
N ASP A 87 -2.19 -6.27 -0.43
CA ASP A 87 -1.87 -7.57 -1.03
C ASP A 87 -0.35 -7.83 -1.16
N ASP A 88 0.46 -7.36 -0.21
CA ASP A 88 1.93 -7.52 -0.17
C ASP A 88 2.69 -7.00 -1.40
N GLY A 89 2.10 -6.10 -2.18
CA GLY A 89 2.70 -5.65 -3.44
C GLY A 89 2.29 -6.45 -4.67
N VAL A 90 1.58 -7.57 -4.50
CA VAL A 90 1.25 -8.47 -5.60
C VAL A 90 0.38 -7.74 -6.61
N GLU A 91 0.88 -7.62 -7.83
CA GLU A 91 0.12 -6.98 -8.89
C GLU A 91 -1.10 -7.83 -9.30
N ASN A 92 -2.10 -7.19 -9.90
CA ASN A 92 -3.25 -7.85 -10.53
C ASN A 92 -4.22 -8.62 -9.60
N THR A 93 -4.17 -8.35 -8.30
CA THR A 93 -5.16 -8.83 -7.32
C THR A 93 -6.52 -8.12 -7.47
N GLY A 94 -7.55 -8.70 -6.86
CA GLY A 94 -8.90 -8.14 -6.87
C GLY A 94 -8.96 -6.71 -6.31
N ASN A 95 -8.36 -6.48 -5.14
CA ASN A 95 -8.36 -5.18 -4.45
C ASN A 95 -7.63 -4.11 -5.27
N ARG A 96 -6.44 -4.42 -5.79
CA ARG A 96 -5.69 -3.48 -6.63
C ARG A 96 -6.34 -3.23 -7.99
N LYS A 97 -7.08 -4.20 -8.54
CA LYS A 97 -7.91 -3.96 -9.73
C LYS A 97 -9.05 -3.02 -9.40
N PHE A 98 -9.78 -3.26 -8.32
CA PHE A 98 -10.85 -2.40 -7.85
C PHE A 98 -10.37 -0.94 -7.68
N LEU A 99 -9.30 -0.72 -6.92
CA LEU A 99 -8.73 0.62 -6.69
C LEU A 99 -8.19 1.31 -7.95
N ARG A 100 -7.90 0.57 -9.03
CA ARG A 100 -7.53 1.13 -10.35
C ARG A 100 -8.74 1.41 -11.23
N ILE A 101 -9.76 0.56 -11.16
CA ILE A 101 -10.97 0.67 -11.99
C ILE A 101 -11.85 1.84 -11.51
N VAL A 102 -11.97 2.05 -10.20
CA VAL A 102 -12.82 3.13 -9.66
C VAL A 102 -12.48 4.51 -10.22
N PRO A 103 -11.23 5.01 -10.20
CA PRO A 103 -10.90 6.31 -10.78
C PRO A 103 -11.15 6.36 -12.31
N LEU A 104 -11.01 5.23 -13.03
CA LEU A 104 -11.34 5.17 -14.46
C LEU A 104 -12.85 5.33 -14.69
N VAL A 105 -13.67 4.64 -13.91
CA VAL A 105 -15.14 4.76 -14.01
C VAL A 105 -15.61 6.16 -13.64
N LEU A 106 -15.05 6.76 -12.57
CA LEU A 106 -15.35 8.14 -12.20
C LEU A 106 -14.97 9.12 -13.32
N PHE A 107 -13.83 8.91 -13.97
CA PHE A 107 -13.43 9.75 -15.09
C PHE A 107 -14.41 9.62 -16.26
N LEU A 108 -14.85 8.41 -16.61
CA LEU A 108 -15.84 8.21 -17.68
C LEU A 108 -17.17 8.90 -17.37
N LEU A 109 -17.62 8.86 -16.11
CA LEU A 109 -18.82 9.57 -15.66
C LEU A 109 -18.64 11.09 -15.74
N ALA A 110 -17.50 11.62 -15.28
CA ALA A 110 -17.19 13.04 -15.40
C ALA A 110 -17.00 13.48 -16.88
N TYR A 111 -16.43 12.63 -17.72
CA TYR A 111 -16.22 12.87 -19.15
C TYR A 111 -17.55 13.01 -19.89
N ARG A 112 -18.59 12.28 -19.49
CA ARG A 112 -19.92 12.35 -20.11
C ARG A 112 -20.53 13.76 -20.08
N TYR A 113 -20.19 14.56 -19.07
CA TYR A 113 -20.77 15.87 -18.82
C TYR A 113 -19.76 17.02 -18.94
N SER A 114 -18.47 16.79 -18.70
CA SER A 114 -17.46 17.84 -18.79
C SER A 114 -17.11 18.18 -20.24
N THR A 115 -16.90 19.47 -20.53
CA THR A 115 -16.44 19.95 -21.84
C THR A 115 -15.21 20.86 -21.69
N GLY A 116 -14.43 20.96 -22.77
CA GLY A 116 -13.29 21.88 -22.86
C GLY A 116 -12.23 21.67 -21.76
N ALA A 117 -11.87 22.75 -21.06
CA ALA A 117 -10.81 22.77 -20.06
C ALA A 117 -11.07 21.81 -18.87
N LEU A 118 -12.33 21.66 -18.46
CA LEU A 118 -12.70 20.84 -17.30
C LEU A 118 -12.39 19.36 -17.53
N THR A 119 -12.54 18.88 -18.76
CA THR A 119 -12.18 17.51 -19.15
C THR A 119 -10.68 17.25 -18.97
N TYR A 120 -9.82 18.21 -19.33
CA TYR A 120 -8.37 18.09 -19.15
C TYR A 120 -7.96 18.12 -17.67
N VAL A 121 -8.64 18.91 -16.85
CA VAL A 121 -8.46 18.89 -15.39
C VAL A 121 -8.82 17.52 -14.82
N ASN A 122 -10.00 17.00 -15.17
CA ASN A 122 -10.45 15.68 -14.75
C ASN A 122 -9.48 14.57 -15.17
N LEU A 123 -8.98 14.63 -16.41
CA LEU A 123 -7.97 13.70 -16.91
C LEU A 123 -6.68 13.80 -16.09
N SER A 124 -6.20 15.01 -15.81
CA SER A 124 -4.97 15.25 -15.05
C SER A 124 -5.04 14.63 -13.64
N PHE A 125 -6.15 14.83 -12.93
CA PHE A 125 -6.35 14.22 -11.61
C PHE A 125 -6.46 12.69 -11.68
N THR A 126 -7.13 12.18 -12.71
CA THR A 126 -7.22 10.72 -12.94
C THR A 126 -5.84 10.11 -13.18
N LEU A 127 -5.01 10.76 -13.99
CA LEU A 127 -3.63 10.34 -14.22
C LEU A 127 -2.77 10.44 -12.97
N LEU A 128 -2.94 11.50 -12.16
CA LEU A 128 -2.23 11.67 -10.89
C LEU A 128 -2.44 10.48 -9.94
N VAL A 129 -3.64 9.89 -9.91
CA VAL A 129 -3.91 8.72 -9.07
C VAL A 129 -3.66 7.37 -9.75
N LEU A 130 -3.72 7.29 -11.08
CA LEU A 130 -3.49 6.04 -11.81
C LEU A 130 -2.01 5.76 -12.04
N VAL A 131 -1.23 6.78 -12.40
CA VAL A 131 0.20 6.63 -12.74
C VAL A 131 0.98 6.00 -11.58
N PRO A 132 0.82 6.41 -10.31
CA PRO A 132 1.50 5.76 -9.20
C PRO A 132 1.05 4.30 -8.97
N LYS A 133 -0.19 3.94 -9.35
CA LYS A 133 -0.72 2.57 -9.19
C LYS A 133 -0.19 1.58 -10.23
N ILE A 134 0.21 2.06 -11.40
CA ILE A 134 0.72 1.23 -12.50
C ILE A 134 2.24 1.15 -12.55
N ARG A 135 2.97 2.07 -11.90
CA ARG A 135 4.43 2.02 -11.86
C ARG A 135 4.87 0.85 -11.00
N PRO A 136 5.61 -0.13 -11.55
CA PRO A 136 6.29 -1.12 -10.73
C PRO A 136 7.46 -0.42 -10.05
N PHE A 137 7.28 0.08 -8.82
CA PHE A 137 8.35 0.84 -8.16
C PHE A 137 8.59 0.42 -6.72
N ARG A 138 9.86 0.12 -6.44
CA ARG A 138 10.58 0.00 -5.15
C ARG A 138 10.57 -1.30 -4.34
N GLN A 139 10.02 -2.43 -4.78
CA GLN A 139 10.25 -3.68 -4.01
C GLN A 139 11.62 -4.35 -4.24
N ARG A 140 12.29 -4.11 -5.38
CA ARG A 140 13.54 -4.83 -5.71
C ARG A 140 14.81 -4.30 -5.04
N ALA A 141 14.87 -3.00 -4.72
CA ALA A 141 16.08 -2.40 -4.15
C ALA A 141 16.20 -2.62 -2.63
N LYS A 142 15.12 -2.41 -1.85
CA LYS A 142 15.14 -2.56 -0.37
C LYS A 142 15.27 -4.02 0.08
N ARG A 143 14.66 -4.98 -0.64
CA ARG A 143 14.78 -6.41 -0.32
C ARG A 143 16.22 -6.92 -0.48
N SER A 144 16.98 -6.35 -1.43
CA SER A 144 18.41 -6.68 -1.60
C SER A 144 19.29 -6.16 -0.47
N SER A 145 19.04 -4.94 0.03
CA SER A 145 19.86 -4.35 1.09
C SER A 145 19.59 -5.01 2.46
N GLY A 146 18.31 -5.27 2.80
CA GLY A 146 17.96 -5.96 4.05
C GLY A 146 18.39 -7.42 4.08
N SER A 147 18.34 -8.12 2.94
CA SER A 147 18.88 -9.48 2.83
C SER A 147 20.40 -9.50 2.97
N PHE A 148 21.10 -8.51 2.41
CA PHE A 148 22.56 -8.42 2.49
C PHE A 148 23.04 -8.10 3.90
N GLU A 149 22.37 -7.16 4.60
CA GLU A 149 22.66 -6.89 6.02
C GLU A 149 22.37 -8.08 6.93
N GLY A 150 21.29 -8.81 6.67
CA GLY A 150 20.96 -10.05 7.39
C GLY A 150 22.03 -11.12 7.20
N ILE A 151 22.52 -11.31 5.97
CA ILE A 151 23.61 -12.22 5.64
C ILE A 151 24.90 -11.79 6.35
N ILE A 152 25.25 -10.50 6.34
CA ILE A 152 26.44 -9.99 7.03
C ILE A 152 26.36 -10.21 8.54
N LYS A 153 25.22 -9.90 9.17
CA LYS A 153 25.02 -10.14 10.61
C LYS A 153 25.12 -11.63 10.95
N GLN A 154 24.52 -12.50 10.15
CA GLN A 154 24.57 -13.95 10.36
C GLN A 154 25.98 -14.51 10.16
N ALA A 155 26.71 -14.04 9.14
CA ALA A 155 28.10 -14.41 8.90
C ALA A 155 29.03 -13.94 10.03
N GLY A 156 28.83 -12.72 10.55
CA GLY A 156 29.55 -12.18 11.70
C GLY A 156 29.30 -12.98 12.98
N PHE A 157 28.04 -13.30 13.28
CA PHE A 157 27.67 -14.14 14.44
C PHE A 157 28.27 -15.56 14.34
N ARG A 158 28.22 -16.17 13.15
CA ARG A 158 28.77 -17.51 12.91
C ARG A 158 30.28 -17.55 13.04
N SER A 159 30.98 -16.52 12.56
CA SER A 159 32.43 -16.36 12.75
C SER A 159 32.80 -16.32 14.22
N ASN A 160 32.14 -15.46 15.01
CA ASN A 160 32.46 -15.25 16.42
C ASN A 160 32.24 -16.51 17.27
N ASN A 161 31.17 -17.26 16.99
CA ASN A 161 30.84 -18.48 17.74
C ASN A 161 31.76 -19.67 17.36
N SER A 162 32.37 -19.65 16.17
CA SER A 162 33.33 -20.68 15.74
C SER A 162 34.69 -20.57 16.40
N GLN A 163 35.11 -19.35 16.79
CA GLN A 163 36.37 -19.14 17.52
C GLN A 163 36.27 -19.57 18.98
N HIS A 164 35.09 -19.45 19.61
CA HIS A 164 34.91 -19.79 21.02
C HIS A 164 34.89 -21.31 21.31
N ARG A 165 34.70 -22.17 20.29
CA ARG A 165 34.64 -23.63 20.44
C ARG A 165 35.97 -24.36 20.15
N ARG A 166 37.05 -23.62 19.84
CA ARG A 166 38.39 -24.22 19.58
C ARG A 166 39.36 -24.16 20.77
N GLY A 167 38.95 -23.65 21.93
CA GLY A 167 39.77 -23.64 23.14
C GLY A 167 39.16 -24.50 24.24
N GLY A 168 39.51 -25.79 24.30
CA GLY A 168 39.20 -26.61 25.48
C GLY A 168 38.95 -28.07 25.17
N SER A 169 40.03 -28.85 25.01
CA SER A 169 40.12 -30.23 25.50
C SER A 169 41.52 -30.76 25.22
N TRP A 170 42.37 -30.81 26.24
CA TRP A 170 43.49 -31.75 26.31
C TRP A 170 43.34 -32.51 27.63
N GLY A 171 43.17 -33.82 27.48
CA GLY A 171 42.80 -34.75 28.53
C GLY A 171 43.85 -34.86 29.61
N GLY A 172 43.38 -34.76 30.85
CA GLY A 172 44.05 -35.40 31.98
C GLY A 172 43.62 -36.86 31.98
N ASP A 173 44.58 -37.76 31.79
CA ASP A 173 44.40 -39.15 32.18
C ASP A 173 45.74 -39.69 32.67
N LYS A 174 45.73 -40.12 33.95
CA LYS A 174 46.47 -41.24 34.54
C LYS A 174 46.62 -41.02 36.05
N SER A 175 45.71 -41.67 36.78
CA SER A 175 45.95 -42.21 38.11
C SER A 175 46.49 -43.64 37.99
N ASP A 176 47.25 -44.03 39.03
CA ASP A 176 47.83 -45.33 39.37
C ASP A 176 49.30 -45.55 38.96
#